data_AF-A0A5B7G035-F1
#
_entry.id   AF-A0A5B7G035-F1
#
_cell.length_a   1.000
_cell.length_b   1.000
_cell.length_c   1.000
_cell.angle_alpha   90.00
_cell.angle_beta   90.00
_cell.angle_gamma   90.00
#
_symmetry.space_group_name_H-M   'P 1'
#
loop_
_entity.id
_entity.type
_entity.pdbx_description
1 polymer ?
#
loop_
_entity_poly.entity_id
_entity_poly.type
_entity_poly.pdbx_seq_one_letter_code
_entity_poly.pdbx_strand_id
1 'polypeptide(L)'
;MQVKQLLSAHEWIAEDRKFFGKPNTGYDFSANDPVEAGRRITRLEEAKTKLSKNVNMRAMNMLGKAEEQFYADLFRAHEQIHAQGGAGQDDPGNPNEM
;
A
#
# COMPACT_ATOMS: atom_id res chain seq x y z
N MET A 1 -24.53 -1.31 -35.23
CA MET A 1 -24.56 -2.79 -35.29
C MET A 1 -23.96 -3.50 -34.06
N GLN A 2 -23.65 -2.81 -32.94
CA GLN A 2 -22.98 -3.43 -31.79
C GLN A 2 -23.80 -4.54 -31.10
N VAL A 3 -25.12 -4.38 -30.97
CA VAL A 3 -25.97 -5.37 -30.31
C VAL A 3 -26.01 -6.70 -31.05
N LYS A 4 -26.03 -6.67 -32.40
CA LYS A 4 -26.01 -7.89 -33.22
C LYS A 4 -24.67 -8.63 -33.13
N GLN A 5 -23.56 -7.90 -33.00
CA GLN A 5 -22.24 -8.49 -32.80
C GLN A 5 -22.12 -9.14 -31.42
N LEU A 6 -22.60 -8.47 -30.36
CA LEU A 6 -22.60 -9.01 -29.00
C LEU A 6 -23.44 -10.29 -28.89
N LEU A 7 -24.63 -10.30 -29.51
CA LEU A 7 -25.49 -11.48 -29.57
C LEU A 7 -24.86 -12.65 -30.34
N SER A 8 -24.06 -12.37 -31.37
CA SER A 8 -23.34 -13.39 -32.13
C SER A 8 -22.07 -13.89 -31.45
N ALA A 9 -21.42 -13.05 -30.65
CA ALA A 9 -20.17 -13.39 -29.97
C ALA A 9 -20.41 -14.14 -28.64
N HIS A 10 -21.61 -14.00 -28.08
CA HIS A 10 -21.93 -14.48 -26.74
C HIS A 10 -23.29 -15.17 -26.72
N GLU A 11 -23.27 -16.48 -26.93
CA GLU A 11 -24.47 -17.34 -26.98
C GLU A 11 -25.28 -17.29 -25.68
N TRP A 12 -24.60 -17.14 -24.53
CA TRP A 12 -25.22 -16.96 -23.22
C TRP A 12 -26.16 -15.75 -23.14
N ILE A 13 -25.91 -14.69 -23.94
CA ILE A 13 -26.78 -13.51 -23.96
C ILE A 13 -28.17 -13.90 -24.49
N ALA A 14 -28.26 -14.80 -25.47
CA ALA A 14 -29.55 -15.25 -26.00
C ALA A 14 -30.33 -16.08 -24.97
N GLU A 15 -29.63 -16.93 -24.21
CA GLU A 15 -30.22 -17.76 -23.16
C GLU A 15 -30.73 -16.94 -21.98
N ASP A 16 -29.96 -15.93 -21.57
CA ASP A 16 -30.24 -15.09 -20.40
C ASP A 16 -31.07 -13.84 -20.69
N ARG A 17 -31.28 -13.52 -21.98
CA ARG A 17 -32.12 -12.38 -22.40
C ARG A 17 -33.50 -12.38 -21.76
N LYS A 18 -34.05 -13.57 -21.45
CA LYS A 18 -35.34 -13.75 -20.78
C LYS A 18 -35.37 -13.32 -19.31
N PHE A 19 -34.21 -13.08 -18.71
CA PHE A 19 -34.05 -12.63 -17.34
C PHE A 19 -33.70 -11.14 -17.25
N PHE A 20 -33.35 -10.51 -18.38
CA PHE A 20 -33.00 -9.09 -18.41
C PHE A 20 -34.18 -8.22 -18.00
N GLY A 21 -33.98 -7.36 -16.99
CA GLY A 21 -35.01 -6.47 -16.45
C GLY A 21 -36.05 -7.18 -15.58
N LYS A 22 -35.87 -8.46 -15.23
CA LYS A 22 -36.79 -9.14 -14.30
C LYS A 22 -36.50 -8.72 -12.86
N PRO A 23 -37.52 -8.34 -12.09
CA PRO A 23 -37.36 -8.01 -10.68
C PRO A 23 -36.86 -9.24 -9.90
N ASN A 24 -36.05 -9.00 -8.86
CA ASN A 24 -35.41 -10.05 -8.04
C ASN A 24 -34.44 -10.97 -8.82
N THR A 25 -33.84 -10.48 -9.91
CA THR A 25 -32.74 -11.18 -10.61
C THR A 25 -31.48 -10.33 -10.64
N GLY A 26 -30.32 -10.93 -10.93
CA GLY A 26 -29.07 -10.19 -11.11
C GLY A 26 -29.08 -9.19 -12.27
N TYR A 27 -30.13 -9.27 -13.11
CA TYR A 27 -30.38 -8.37 -14.23
C TYR A 27 -31.54 -7.39 -13.95
N ASP A 28 -31.87 -7.17 -12.68
CA ASP A 28 -32.83 -6.15 -12.26
C ASP A 28 -32.23 -4.75 -12.41
N PHE A 29 -32.40 -4.17 -13.59
CA PHE A 29 -31.95 -2.82 -13.91
C PHE A 29 -32.78 -1.73 -13.20
N SER A 30 -33.90 -2.09 -12.56
CA SER A 30 -34.73 -1.16 -11.80
C SER A 30 -34.22 -0.99 -10.37
N ALA A 31 -33.74 -2.07 -9.76
CA ALA A 31 -33.13 -2.06 -8.43
C ALA A 31 -31.63 -1.68 -8.47
N ASN A 32 -30.94 -1.98 -9.57
CA ASN A 32 -29.52 -1.70 -9.73
C ASN A 32 -29.25 -1.05 -11.09
N ASP A 33 -29.41 0.28 -11.14
CA ASP A 33 -29.11 1.08 -12.34
C ASP A 33 -27.63 0.84 -12.73
N PRO A 34 -27.35 0.32 -13.95
CA PRO A 34 -25.99 0.04 -14.40
C PRO A 34 -25.09 1.28 -14.41
N VAL A 35 -25.66 2.49 -14.57
CA VAL A 35 -24.90 3.75 -14.52
C VAL A 35 -24.45 4.04 -13.09
N GLU A 36 -25.34 3.91 -12.12
CA GLU A 36 -25.02 4.14 -10.71
C GLU A 36 -24.11 3.03 -10.15
N ALA A 37 -24.30 1.78 -10.58
CA ALA A 37 -23.41 0.68 -10.28
C ALA A 37 -21.99 0.95 -10.78
N GLY A 38 -21.83 1.45 -12.02
CA GLY A 38 -20.53 1.85 -12.58
C GLY A 38 -19.87 2.98 -11.79
N ARG A 39 -20.65 4.01 -11.39
CA ARG A 39 -20.16 5.09 -10.52
C ARG A 39 -19.70 4.57 -9.16
N ARG A 40 -20.45 3.65 -8.58
CA ARG A 40 -20.12 3.03 -7.28
C ARG A 40 -18.85 2.19 -7.37
N ILE A 41 -18.66 1.44 -8.44
CA ILE A 41 -17.40 0.71 -8.70
C ILE A 41 -16.23 1.68 -8.78
N THR A 42 -16.36 2.75 -9.58
CA THR A 42 -15.30 3.77 -9.72
C THR A 42 -14.92 4.38 -8.37
N ARG A 43 -15.90 4.80 -7.57
CA ARG A 43 -15.65 5.34 -6.22
C ARG A 43 -14.95 4.33 -5.31
N LEU A 44 -15.33 3.06 -5.38
CA LEU A 44 -14.72 2.00 -4.57
C LEU A 44 -13.27 1.72 -5.00
N GLU A 45 -12.98 1.76 -6.28
CA GLU A 45 -11.61 1.63 -6.81
C GLU A 45 -10.72 2.81 -6.41
N GLU A 46 -11.25 4.03 -6.47
CA GLU A 46 -10.57 5.23 -5.98
C GLU A 46 -10.26 5.13 -4.48
N ALA A 47 -11.25 4.70 -3.68
CA ALA A 47 -11.10 4.51 -2.24
C ALA A 47 -10.04 3.43 -1.92
N LYS A 48 -10.07 2.30 -2.62
CA LYS A 48 -9.07 1.23 -2.50
C LYS A 48 -7.66 1.76 -2.83
N THR A 49 -7.52 2.50 -3.91
CA THR A 49 -6.24 3.08 -4.35
C THR A 49 -5.72 4.08 -3.33
N LYS A 50 -6.59 4.96 -2.82
CA LYS A 50 -6.24 5.93 -1.77
C LYS A 50 -5.80 5.22 -0.49
N LEU A 51 -6.52 4.20 -0.06
CA LEU A 51 -6.19 3.43 1.13
C LEU A 51 -4.84 2.72 0.98
N SER A 52 -4.60 2.07 -0.17
CA SER A 52 -3.33 1.39 -0.46
C SER A 52 -2.14 2.35 -0.38
N LYS A 53 -2.26 3.55 -0.97
CA LYS A 53 -1.22 4.59 -0.86
C LYS A 53 -0.98 5.03 0.59
N ASN A 54 -2.04 5.24 1.36
CA ASN A 54 -1.94 5.68 2.76
C ASN A 54 -1.33 4.61 3.67
N VAL A 55 -1.67 3.34 3.48
CA VAL A 55 -1.08 2.23 4.23
C VAL A 55 0.42 2.14 3.97
N ASN A 56 0.85 2.23 2.70
CA ASN A 56 2.27 2.22 2.35
C ASN A 56 3.03 3.40 2.96
N MET A 57 2.48 4.62 2.93
CA MET A 57 3.12 5.77 3.58
C MET A 57 3.24 5.60 5.09
N ARG A 58 2.21 5.09 5.76
CA ARG A 58 2.28 4.85 7.21
C ARG A 58 3.30 3.78 7.57
N ALA A 59 3.38 2.70 6.79
CA ALA A 59 4.38 1.65 6.98
C ALA A 59 5.80 2.19 6.80
N MET A 60 6.06 2.98 5.75
CA MET A 60 7.36 3.61 5.53
C MET A 60 7.75 4.57 6.65
N ASN A 61 6.81 5.38 7.15
CA ASN A 61 7.05 6.28 8.26
C ASN A 61 7.34 5.53 9.57
N MET A 62 6.69 4.39 9.81
CA MET A 62 7.00 3.54 10.97
C MET A 62 8.39 2.90 10.85
N LEU A 63 8.76 2.44 9.65
CA LEU A 63 10.07 1.87 9.40
C LEU A 63 11.18 2.91 9.65
N GLY A 64 11.08 4.10 9.06
CA GLY A 64 12.08 5.16 9.24
C GLY A 64 12.24 5.58 10.70
N LYS A 65 11.14 5.62 11.48
CA LYS A 65 11.22 5.89 12.93
C LYS A 65 11.92 4.77 13.70
N ALA A 66 11.67 3.52 13.34
CA ALA A 66 12.34 2.38 13.97
C ALA A 66 13.84 2.38 13.66
N GLU A 67 14.21 2.69 12.42
CA GLU A 67 15.61 2.85 12.01
C GLU A 67 16.27 4.00 12.77
N GLU A 68 15.67 5.19 12.81
CA GLU A 68 16.19 6.35 13.55
C GLU A 68 16.39 6.06 15.04
N GLN A 69 15.43 5.38 15.67
CA GLN A 69 15.53 4.96 17.06
C GLN A 69 16.69 3.96 17.25
N PHE A 70 16.82 2.98 16.35
CA PHE A 70 17.91 2.02 16.40
C PHE A 70 19.29 2.67 16.23
N TYR A 71 19.42 3.64 15.32
CA TYR A 71 20.64 4.44 15.18
C TYR A 71 20.95 5.23 16.44
N ALA A 72 19.95 5.90 17.03
CA ALA A 72 20.12 6.67 18.26
C ALA A 72 20.57 5.77 19.43
N ASP A 73 19.98 4.58 19.56
CA ASP A 73 20.34 3.62 20.60
C ASP A 73 21.75 3.04 20.40
N LEU A 74 22.14 2.73 19.15
CA LEU A 74 23.51 2.34 18.82
C LEU A 74 24.52 3.44 19.15
N PHE A 75 24.21 4.69 18.81
CA PHE A 75 25.09 5.82 19.07
C PHE A 75 25.29 6.05 20.58
N ARG A 76 24.21 5.94 21.37
CA ARG A 76 24.27 6.01 22.83
C ARG A 76 25.10 4.87 23.43
N ALA A 77 24.92 3.64 22.95
CA ALA A 77 25.71 2.50 23.40
C ALA A 77 27.20 2.68 23.06
N HIS A 78 27.50 3.18 21.87
CA HIS A 78 28.86 3.50 21.44
C HIS A 78 29.49 4.59 22.32
N GLU A 79 28.77 5.69 22.58
CA GLU A 79 29.23 6.76 23.47
C GLU A 79 29.49 6.26 24.89
N GLN A 80 28.63 5.40 25.43
CA GLN A 80 28.81 4.79 26.75
C GLN A 80 30.06 3.89 26.81
N ILE A 81 30.35 3.12 25.76
CA ILE A 81 31.56 2.28 25.69
C ILE A 81 32.82 3.15 25.65
N HIS A 82 32.83 4.22 24.84
CA HIS A 82 33.96 5.16 24.78
C HIS A 82 34.15 5.96 26.07
N ALA A 83 33.06 6.34 26.75
CA ALA A 83 33.11 7.01 28.04
C ALA A 83 33.64 6.09 29.16
N GLN A 84 33.39 4.78 29.08
CA GLN A 84 33.94 3.79 30.01
C GLN A 84 35.35 3.33 29.65
N GLY A 85 35.74 3.41 28.37
CA GLY A 85 37.09 3.08 27.87
C GLY A 85 38.09 4.23 27.92
N GLY A 86 37.64 5.46 28.23
CA GLY A 86 38.46 6.67 28.39
C GLY A 86 39.24 6.71 29.71
N ALA A 87 39.99 5.65 30.01
CA ALA A 87 41.03 5.63 31.04
C ALA A 87 42.18 4.75 30.54
N GLY A 88 42.94 5.25 29.56
CA GLY A 88 44.17 4.58 29.12
C GLY A 88 44.43 4.68 27.63
N GLN A 89 44.76 5.87 27.14
CA GLN A 89 45.69 6.07 26.03
C GLN A 89 46.07 7.56 25.95
N ASP A 90 46.81 8.00 26.96
CA ASP A 90 47.73 9.13 26.81
C ASP A 90 49.08 8.52 26.39
N ASP A 91 49.37 8.50 25.10
CA ASP A 91 50.75 8.34 24.60
C ASP A 91 51.21 9.65 23.97
N PRO A 92 52.02 10.44 24.69
CA PRO A 92 52.89 11.42 24.07
C PRO A 92 54.36 11.02 24.33
N GLY A 93 54.86 10.00 23.64
CA GLY A 93 56.27 9.61 23.64
C GLY A 93 56.93 9.69 22.27
N ASN A 94 57.23 10.90 21.81
CA ASN A 94 57.95 11.22 20.57
C ASN A 94 59.31 10.47 20.44
N PRO A 95 59.73 9.99 19.25
CA PRO A 95 60.78 8.97 19.09
C PRO A 95 62.22 9.52 18.99
N ASN A 96 62.62 10.52 19.78
CA ASN A 96 63.94 11.16 19.56
C ASN A 96 64.61 11.68 20.85
N GLU A 97 65.10 10.80 21.72
CA GLU A 97 66.18 11.12 22.69
C GLU A 97 67.11 9.89 22.87
N MET A 98 68.32 10.03 22.29
CA MET A 98 69.62 9.31 22.44
C MET A 98 69.67 7.79 22.70
#